data_AF-A0AAP3A2Q5-F1
#
_entry.id   AF-A0AAP3A2Q5-F1
#
_cell.length_a   1.000
_cell.length_b   1.000
_cell.length_c   1.000
_cell.angle_alpha   90.00
_cell.angle_beta   90.00
_cell.angle_gamma   90.00
#
_symmetry.space_group_name_H-M   'P 1'
#
loop_
_entity.id
_entity.type
_entity.pdbx_description
1 polymer ?
#
loop_
_entity_poly.entity_id
_entity_poly.type
_entity_poly.pdbx_seq_one_letter_code
_entity_poly.pdbx_strand_id
1 'polypeptide(L)'
;MWQHPLTPYRIPLKEGGEFYSVKPQPGGLIWRDCLGLIETGKSENNTELPALVVKLFNASSLKQAKVGLWGFGYDFDNMKARCWYEHHFPLLLAKQEGQIPKLRLAAQTASRILSLLRSALKEAWFSDPKGARGDFSFVDIDFWNKTQHRFLRLVRHIEEGQDADELLSKWQKEIWLFARQDFDER
;
A
#
# COMPACT_ATOMS: atom_id res chain seq x y z
N MET A 1 28.03 -0.19 2.21
CA MET A 1 26.94 -0.26 3.20
C MET A 1 26.35 -1.66 3.15
N TRP A 2 26.15 -2.31 4.29
CA TRP A 2 25.56 -3.65 4.35
C TRP A 2 24.02 -3.60 4.25
N GLN A 3 23.39 -4.60 3.62
CA GLN A 3 21.94 -4.72 3.49
C GLN A 3 21.46 -6.02 4.14
N HIS A 4 20.47 -5.92 5.02
CA HIS A 4 19.87 -7.06 5.70
C HIS A 4 18.97 -7.84 4.74
N PRO A 5 19.11 -9.18 4.63
CA PRO A 5 18.43 -9.96 3.58
C PRO A 5 16.90 -10.02 3.71
N LEU A 6 16.36 -9.78 4.90
CA LEU A 6 14.92 -9.76 5.18
C LEU A 6 14.30 -8.36 5.21
N THR A 7 15.11 -7.31 5.00
CA THR A 7 14.65 -5.93 5.15
C THR A 7 14.47 -5.30 3.75
N PRO A 8 13.30 -4.73 3.45
CA PRO A 8 13.13 -3.93 2.24
C PRO A 8 13.68 -2.52 2.45
N TYR A 9 14.03 -1.86 1.35
CA TYR A 9 14.66 -0.55 1.34
C TYR A 9 14.03 0.37 0.30
N ARG A 10 14.26 1.68 0.45
CA ARG A 10 13.82 2.73 -0.46
C ARG A 10 14.94 3.72 -0.72
N ILE A 11 14.96 4.28 -1.93
CA ILE A 11 15.82 5.40 -2.32
C ILE A 11 14.90 6.55 -2.72
N PRO A 12 14.93 7.70 -2.04
CA PRO A 12 14.13 8.85 -2.45
C PRO A 12 14.49 9.28 -3.87
N LEU A 13 13.49 9.68 -4.64
CA LEU A 13 13.70 10.24 -5.99
C LEU A 13 14.19 11.68 -5.95
N LYS A 14 14.01 12.38 -4.83
CA LYS A 14 14.56 13.73 -4.64
C LYS A 14 16.09 13.67 -4.58
N GLU A 15 16.75 14.66 -5.16
CA GLU A 15 18.21 14.77 -5.11
C GLU A 15 18.73 14.83 -3.68
N GLY A 16 19.87 14.17 -3.44
CA GLY A 16 20.47 14.05 -2.10
C GLY A 16 19.71 13.14 -1.14
N GLY A 17 18.69 12.40 -1.62
CA GLY A 17 17.99 11.39 -0.83
C GLY A 17 18.89 10.21 -0.49
N GLU A 18 18.98 9.88 0.80
CA GLU A 18 19.73 8.72 1.26
C GLU A 18 18.90 7.44 1.19
N PHE A 19 19.57 6.32 0.92
CA PHE A 19 19.00 4.99 0.99
C PHE A 19 18.58 4.65 2.44
N TYR A 20 17.34 4.21 2.64
CA TYR A 20 16.81 3.91 3.98
C TYR A 20 16.01 2.60 4.00
N SER A 21 16.00 1.94 5.17
CA SER A 21 15.18 0.74 5.39
C SER A 21 13.71 1.11 5.57
N VAL A 22 12.81 0.31 5.00
CA VAL A 22 11.37 0.47 5.20
C VAL A 22 11.02 0.11 6.64
N LYS A 23 10.26 0.98 7.30
CA LYS A 23 9.77 0.80 8.68
C LYS A 23 8.25 0.83 8.70
N PRO A 24 7.60 0.10 9.61
CA PRO A 24 6.18 0.29 9.90
C PRO A 24 5.89 1.76 10.24
N GLN A 25 4.69 2.21 9.88
CA GLN A 25 4.15 3.52 10.22
C GLN A 25 2.90 3.33 11.10
N PRO A 26 2.28 4.38 11.65
CA PRO A 26 0.96 4.26 12.27
C PRO A 26 -0.03 3.59 11.32
N GLY A 27 -0.75 2.58 11.81
CA GLY A 27 -1.60 1.70 10.98
C GLY A 27 -0.88 0.55 10.30
N GLY A 28 0.44 0.44 10.45
CA GLY A 28 1.27 -0.63 9.92
C GLY A 28 1.56 -0.52 8.43
N LEU A 29 1.94 -1.64 7.83
CA LEU A 29 2.13 -1.75 6.38
C LEU A 29 0.78 -2.06 5.74
N ILE A 30 0.23 -1.12 5.00
CA ILE A 30 -1.05 -1.28 4.31
C ILE A 30 -0.84 -1.82 2.89
N TRP A 31 -1.92 -2.31 2.27
CA TRP A 31 -1.87 -2.90 0.94
C TRP A 31 -1.35 -1.95 -0.15
N ARG A 32 -1.43 -0.62 0.05
CA ARG A 32 -0.79 0.36 -0.84
C ARG A 32 0.73 0.19 -0.89
N ASP A 33 1.34 -0.05 0.25
CA ASP A 33 2.80 -0.15 0.41
C ASP A 33 3.32 -1.55 0.06
N CYS A 34 2.46 -2.58 -0.02
CA CYS A 34 2.88 -3.96 -0.25
C CYS A 34 3.54 -4.18 -1.63
N LEU A 35 3.16 -3.42 -2.66
CA LEU A 35 3.71 -3.58 -4.01
C LEU A 35 5.21 -3.28 -4.07
N GLY A 36 5.69 -2.30 -3.29
CA GLY A 36 7.12 -2.01 -3.15
C GLY A 36 7.90 -3.06 -2.37
N LEU A 37 7.21 -3.94 -1.64
CA LEU A 37 7.81 -5.07 -0.93
C LEU A 37 7.90 -6.33 -1.81
N ILE A 38 7.08 -6.41 -2.86
CA ILE A 38 6.95 -7.57 -3.75
C ILE A 38 7.85 -7.43 -4.97
N GLU A 39 8.03 -6.23 -5.50
CA GLU A 39 8.78 -6.00 -6.73
C GLU A 39 9.55 -4.67 -6.72
N THR A 40 10.76 -4.71 -7.30
CA THR A 40 11.54 -3.51 -7.55
C THR A 40 10.77 -2.60 -8.49
N GLY A 41 10.56 -1.34 -8.10
CA GLY A 41 9.79 -0.41 -8.90
C GLY A 41 9.98 1.02 -8.45
N LYS A 42 9.16 1.92 -9.01
CA LYS A 42 9.10 3.31 -8.60
C LYS A 42 7.71 3.60 -8.04
N SER A 43 7.69 4.21 -6.86
CA SER A 43 6.55 4.94 -6.32
C SER A 43 6.69 6.43 -6.70
N GLU A 44 5.72 7.24 -6.33
CA GLU A 44 5.74 8.70 -6.56
C GLU A 44 7.03 9.35 -6.05
N ASN A 45 7.51 8.93 -4.87
CA ASN A 45 8.60 9.60 -4.17
C ASN A 45 9.86 8.74 -4.00
N ASN A 46 9.81 7.45 -4.31
CA ASN A 46 10.92 6.52 -4.03
C ASN A 46 11.09 5.48 -5.12
N THR A 47 12.34 5.09 -5.39
CA THR A 47 12.66 3.75 -5.90
C THR A 47 12.51 2.75 -4.76
N GLU A 48 11.76 1.68 -4.99
CA GLU A 48 11.42 0.65 -4.01
C GLU A 48 12.24 -0.61 -4.27
N LEU A 49 12.81 -1.16 -3.21
CA LEU A 49 13.71 -2.31 -3.26
C LEU A 49 13.19 -3.38 -2.28
N PRO A 50 12.59 -4.47 -2.77
CA PRO A 50 12.23 -5.62 -1.96
C PRO A 50 13.42 -6.18 -1.18
N ALA A 51 13.12 -6.88 -0.10
CA ALA A 51 14.11 -7.68 0.64
C ALA A 51 14.80 -8.70 -0.29
N LEU A 52 16.06 -9.04 0.00
CA LEU A 52 16.83 -9.97 -0.83
C LEU A 52 16.13 -11.31 -0.99
N VAL A 53 15.53 -11.84 0.08
CA VAL A 53 14.77 -13.10 0.02
C VAL A 53 13.60 -13.06 -0.96
N VAL A 54 12.93 -11.91 -1.09
CA VAL A 54 11.83 -11.73 -2.05
C VAL A 54 12.38 -11.67 -3.47
N LYS A 55 13.53 -11.01 -3.69
CA LYS A 55 14.20 -10.97 -5.00
C LYS A 55 14.64 -12.36 -5.45
N LEU A 56 15.24 -13.13 -4.55
CA LEU A 56 15.66 -14.51 -4.82
C LEU A 56 14.46 -15.41 -5.11
N PHE A 57 13.37 -15.25 -4.36
CA PHE A 57 12.14 -15.98 -4.62
C PHE A 57 11.56 -15.65 -6.01
N ASN A 58 11.46 -14.36 -6.36
CA ASN A 58 10.96 -13.91 -7.67
C ASN A 58 11.82 -14.43 -8.84
N ALA A 59 13.11 -14.67 -8.62
CA ALA A 59 14.03 -15.23 -9.63
C ALA A 59 13.98 -16.77 -9.69
N SER A 60 13.31 -17.43 -8.74
CA SER A 60 13.23 -18.89 -8.66
C SER A 60 12.19 -19.46 -9.64
N SER A 61 12.36 -20.73 -10.02
CA SER A 61 11.40 -21.47 -10.86
C SER A 61 10.26 -22.12 -10.06
N LEU A 62 10.13 -21.80 -8.77
CA LEU A 62 9.11 -22.37 -7.87
C LEU A 62 7.73 -21.80 -8.18
N LYS A 63 7.10 -22.28 -9.26
CA LYS A 63 5.79 -21.80 -9.73
C LYS A 63 4.59 -22.52 -9.07
N GLN A 64 4.83 -23.57 -8.29
CA GLN A 64 3.77 -24.43 -7.74
C GLN A 64 3.52 -24.24 -6.23
N ALA A 65 4.33 -23.45 -5.53
CA ALA A 65 4.16 -23.20 -4.11
C ALA A 65 3.21 -22.02 -3.88
N LYS A 66 2.21 -22.15 -3.00
CA LYS A 66 1.46 -20.98 -2.49
C LYS A 66 2.34 -20.24 -1.49
N VAL A 67 2.80 -19.05 -1.85
CA VAL A 67 3.69 -18.24 -1.01
C VAL A 67 3.04 -16.90 -0.71
N GLY A 68 3.20 -16.45 0.53
CA GLY A 68 2.80 -15.13 0.98
C GLY A 68 3.99 -14.36 1.52
N LEU A 69 3.83 -13.05 1.61
CA LEU A 69 4.74 -12.16 2.32
C LEU A 69 4.17 -11.91 3.72
N TRP A 70 4.96 -12.23 4.75
CA TRP A 70 4.70 -11.81 6.12
C TRP A 70 5.65 -10.66 6.46
N GLY A 71 5.10 -9.46 6.53
CA GLY A 71 5.82 -8.27 6.97
C GLY A 71 5.47 -7.95 8.41
N PHE A 72 6.48 -7.69 9.24
CA PHE A 72 6.27 -7.35 10.64
C PHE A 72 7.32 -6.35 11.15
N GLY A 73 6.98 -5.64 12.22
CA GLY A 73 7.93 -4.80 12.92
C GLY A 73 7.27 -3.83 13.89
N TYR A 74 8.11 -3.18 14.70
CA TYR A 74 7.69 -2.10 15.58
C TYR A 74 7.60 -0.77 14.83
N ASP A 75 6.51 -0.05 15.09
CA ASP A 75 6.39 1.37 14.84
C ASP A 75 6.90 2.14 16.07
N PHE A 76 7.75 3.15 15.82
CA PHE A 76 8.37 3.97 16.84
C PHE A 76 8.06 5.46 16.60
N ASP A 77 7.88 6.20 17.69
CA ASP A 77 7.86 7.66 17.69
C ASP A 77 8.86 8.18 18.72
N ASN A 78 9.86 8.95 18.27
CA ASN A 78 10.95 9.46 19.10
C ASN A 78 11.53 8.43 20.09
N MET A 79 11.99 7.29 19.55
CA MET A 79 12.54 6.14 20.30
C MET A 79 11.57 5.40 21.24
N LYS A 80 10.27 5.75 21.25
CA LYS A 80 9.24 5.04 22.00
C LYS A 80 8.49 4.08 21.09
N ALA A 81 8.44 2.81 21.47
CA ALA A 81 7.64 1.82 20.76
C ALA A 81 6.15 2.16 20.93
N ARG A 82 5.42 2.28 19.81
CA ARG A 82 3.99 2.54 19.80
C ARG A 82 3.17 1.27 19.65
N CYS A 83 3.51 0.46 18.65
CA CYS A 83 2.76 -0.75 18.30
C CYS A 83 3.64 -1.74 17.53
N TRP A 84 3.35 -3.04 17.69
CA TRP A 84 3.84 -4.10 16.82
C TRP A 84 2.81 -4.35 15.72
N TYR A 85 3.22 -4.23 14.46
CA TYR A 85 2.36 -4.49 13.31
C TYR A 85 2.77 -5.76 12.61
N GLU A 86 1.78 -6.51 12.14
CA GLU A 86 1.94 -7.69 11.30
C GLU A 86 0.96 -7.63 10.14
N HIS A 87 1.44 -7.93 8.94
CA HIS A 87 0.61 -8.00 7.75
C HIS A 87 0.99 -9.19 6.89
N HIS A 88 -0.05 -9.82 6.36
CA HIS A 88 0.06 -10.94 5.44
C HIS A 88 -0.47 -10.50 4.08
N PHE A 89 0.40 -10.56 3.07
CA PHE A 89 0.07 -10.22 1.69
C PHE A 89 0.30 -11.42 0.78
N PRO A 90 -0.50 -11.60 -0.27
CA PRO A 90 -0.17 -12.56 -1.31
C PRO A 90 1.13 -12.12 -1.99
N LEU A 91 2.05 -13.06 -2.20
CA LEU A 91 3.17 -12.83 -3.10
C LEU A 91 2.67 -13.15 -4.50
N LEU A 92 2.72 -12.20 -5.42
CA LEU A 92 2.19 -12.38 -6.78
C LEU A 92 3.09 -13.36 -7.54
N LEU A 93 2.65 -14.61 -7.67
CA LEU A 93 3.48 -15.71 -8.19
C LEU A 93 3.44 -15.82 -9.72
N ALA A 94 2.29 -15.52 -10.31
CA ALA A 94 2.02 -15.65 -11.73
C ALA A 94 1.88 -14.28 -12.38
N LYS A 95 2.86 -13.39 -12.14
CA LYS A 95 2.87 -12.04 -12.72
C LYS A 95 2.91 -12.15 -14.24
N GLN A 96 1.79 -11.84 -14.89
CA GLN A 96 1.83 -11.52 -16.31
C GLN A 96 2.40 -10.12 -16.49
N GLU A 97 3.05 -9.89 -17.63
CA GLU A 97 3.60 -8.58 -17.98
C GLU A 97 2.49 -7.52 -17.90
N GLY A 98 2.78 -6.38 -17.27
CA GLY A 98 1.83 -5.28 -17.12
C GLY A 98 0.85 -5.35 -15.94
N GLN A 99 0.76 -6.47 -15.20
CA GLN A 99 -0.15 -6.57 -14.04
C GLN A 99 0.26 -5.66 -12.86
N ILE A 100 1.56 -5.61 -12.54
CA ILE A 100 2.07 -4.80 -11.42
C ILE A 100 1.83 -3.30 -11.64
N PRO A 101 2.10 -2.73 -12.83
CA PRO A 101 1.69 -1.36 -13.15
C PRO A 101 0.20 -1.08 -12.90
N LYS A 102 -0.70 -2.00 -13.27
CA LYS A 102 -2.15 -1.83 -13.05
C LYS A 102 -2.51 -1.86 -11.55
N LEU A 103 -1.91 -2.75 -10.77
CA LEU A 103 -2.07 -2.77 -9.32
C LEU A 103 -1.51 -1.51 -8.65
N ARG A 104 -0.39 -0.98 -9.16
CA ARG A 104 0.17 0.31 -8.70
C ARG A 104 -0.80 1.46 -8.98
N LEU A 105 -1.40 1.49 -10.16
CA LEU A 105 -2.42 2.48 -10.51
C LEU A 105 -3.66 2.36 -9.61
N ALA A 106 -4.11 1.15 -9.30
CA ALA A 106 -5.21 0.90 -8.37
C ALA A 106 -4.92 1.50 -6.96
N ALA A 107 -3.71 1.31 -6.44
CA ALA A 107 -3.27 1.85 -5.16
C ALA A 107 -3.12 3.38 -5.15
N GLN A 108 -2.63 3.95 -6.25
CA GLN A 108 -2.55 5.41 -6.44
C GLN A 108 -3.95 6.03 -6.48
N THR A 109 -4.88 5.44 -7.24
CA THR A 109 -6.28 5.90 -7.31
C THR A 109 -6.94 5.89 -5.93
N ALA A 110 -6.75 4.82 -5.15
CA ALA A 110 -7.28 4.78 -3.78
C ALA A 110 -6.64 5.84 -2.87
N SER A 111 -5.34 6.10 -3.00
CA SER A 111 -4.65 7.16 -2.24
C SER A 111 -5.23 8.55 -2.55
N ARG A 112 -5.54 8.80 -3.82
CA ARG A 112 -6.18 10.05 -4.26
C ARG A 112 -7.60 10.17 -3.72
N ILE A 113 -8.39 9.08 -3.78
CA ILE A 113 -9.75 9.06 -3.24
C ILE A 113 -9.75 9.29 -1.72
N LEU A 114 -8.84 8.65 -0.97
CA LEU A 114 -8.68 8.91 0.46
C LEU A 114 -8.35 10.38 0.73
N SER A 115 -7.46 10.98 -0.06
CA SER A 115 -7.16 12.42 0.10
C SER A 115 -8.40 13.28 -0.10
N LEU A 116 -9.28 12.94 -1.07
CA LEU A 116 -10.54 13.64 -1.29
C LEU A 116 -11.52 13.44 -0.13
N LEU A 117 -11.68 12.21 0.35
CA LEU A 117 -12.51 11.87 1.51
C LEU A 117 -12.08 12.69 2.74
N ARG A 118 -10.78 12.69 3.05
CA ARG A 118 -10.24 13.43 4.19
C ARG A 118 -10.46 14.93 4.08
N SER A 119 -10.33 15.51 2.87
CA SER A 119 -10.63 16.92 2.64
C SER A 119 -12.12 17.21 2.85
N ALA A 120 -13.01 16.38 2.29
CA ALA A 120 -14.45 16.55 2.44
C ALA A 120 -14.89 16.44 3.92
N LEU A 121 -14.37 15.48 4.67
CA LEU A 121 -14.64 15.35 6.11
C LEU A 121 -14.19 16.59 6.89
N LYS A 122 -13.02 17.14 6.57
CA LYS A 122 -12.57 18.39 7.19
C LYS A 122 -13.49 19.57 6.87
N GLU A 123 -13.98 19.65 5.63
CA GLU A 123 -14.95 20.67 5.22
C GLU A 123 -16.30 20.53 5.92
N ALA A 124 -16.74 19.30 6.19
CA ALA A 124 -17.99 19.04 6.91
C ALA A 124 -17.88 19.29 8.42
N TRP A 125 -16.76 18.89 9.04
CA TRP A 125 -16.59 18.96 10.49
C TRP A 125 -16.16 20.34 11.01
N PHE A 126 -15.52 21.18 10.19
CA PHE A 126 -14.92 22.44 10.64
C PHE A 126 -15.40 23.64 9.83
N SER A 127 -15.67 24.74 10.53
CA SER A 127 -15.97 26.05 9.92
C SER A 127 -14.74 26.72 9.28
N ASP A 128 -13.52 26.38 9.72
CA ASP A 128 -12.26 26.67 9.03
C ASP A 128 -11.49 25.36 8.75
N PRO A 129 -11.75 24.69 7.61
CA PRO A 129 -11.12 23.42 7.27
C PRO A 129 -9.61 23.51 7.06
N LYS A 130 -9.11 24.68 6.63
CA LYS A 130 -7.68 24.90 6.37
C LYS A 130 -6.90 25.09 7.68
N GLY A 131 -7.55 25.66 8.70
CA GLY A 131 -7.01 25.81 10.05
C GLY A 131 -7.19 24.58 10.94
N ALA A 132 -7.91 23.54 10.51
CA ALA A 132 -8.22 22.37 11.31
C ALA A 132 -6.94 21.63 11.78
N ARG A 133 -6.71 21.63 13.09
CA ARG A 133 -5.62 20.91 13.77
C ARG A 133 -6.15 19.66 14.44
N GLY A 134 -5.36 18.61 14.46
CA GLY A 134 -5.72 17.34 15.10
C GLY A 134 -5.12 16.14 14.35
N ASP A 135 -5.28 14.97 14.96
CA ASP A 135 -4.91 13.71 14.33
C ASP A 135 -6.07 13.19 13.48
N PHE A 136 -5.87 13.12 12.17
CA PHE A 136 -6.82 12.56 11.20
C PHE A 136 -6.36 11.21 10.66
N SER A 137 -5.29 10.63 11.22
CA SER A 137 -4.74 9.35 10.78
C SER A 137 -5.75 8.21 10.92
N PHE A 138 -6.73 8.32 11.83
CA PHE A 138 -7.80 7.34 11.97
C PHE A 138 -8.63 7.17 10.69
N VAL A 139 -8.85 8.24 9.90
CA VAL A 139 -9.55 8.17 8.61
C VAL A 139 -8.73 7.35 7.62
N ASP A 140 -7.43 7.64 7.54
CA ASP A 140 -6.50 6.92 6.67
C ASP A 140 -6.44 5.43 7.06
N ILE A 141 -6.21 5.13 8.35
CA ILE A 141 -6.12 3.76 8.88
C ILE A 141 -7.40 2.97 8.58
N ASP A 142 -8.56 3.53 8.89
CA ASP A 142 -9.84 2.88 8.70
C ASP A 142 -10.15 2.64 7.22
N PHE A 143 -9.89 3.63 6.36
CA PHE A 143 -10.04 3.50 4.91
C PHE A 143 -9.19 2.34 4.36
N TRP A 144 -7.90 2.28 4.71
CA TRP A 144 -7.01 1.23 4.19
C TRP A 144 -7.42 -0.16 4.69
N ASN A 145 -7.80 -0.28 5.97
CA ASN A 145 -8.28 -1.53 6.55
C ASN A 145 -9.59 -2.00 5.91
N LYS A 146 -10.61 -1.14 5.83
CA LYS A 146 -11.92 -1.46 5.24
C LYS A 146 -11.85 -1.75 3.75
N THR A 147 -10.88 -1.18 3.02
CA THR A 147 -10.70 -1.43 1.57
C THR A 147 -9.77 -2.59 1.24
N GLN A 148 -9.04 -3.15 2.21
CA GLN A 148 -8.05 -4.20 1.98
C GLN A 148 -8.63 -5.43 1.26
N HIS A 149 -9.77 -5.94 1.71
CA HIS A 149 -10.37 -7.14 1.10
C HIS A 149 -10.73 -6.92 -0.37
N ARG A 150 -11.14 -5.69 -0.73
CA ARG A 150 -11.45 -5.34 -2.10
C ARG A 150 -10.18 -5.39 -2.95
N PHE A 151 -9.07 -4.85 -2.45
CA PHE A 151 -7.79 -4.87 -3.17
C PHE A 151 -7.28 -6.29 -3.37
N LEU A 152 -7.38 -7.13 -2.33
CA LEU A 152 -7.02 -8.54 -2.43
C LEU A 152 -7.89 -9.30 -3.45
N ARG A 153 -9.18 -8.94 -3.58
CA ARG A 153 -10.05 -9.47 -4.63
C ARG A 153 -9.62 -9.02 -6.03
N LEU A 154 -9.25 -7.75 -6.20
CA LEU A 154 -8.69 -7.24 -7.46
C LEU A 154 -7.43 -8.02 -7.85
N VAL A 155 -6.50 -8.20 -6.90
CA VAL A 155 -5.29 -8.99 -7.09
C VAL A 155 -5.62 -10.39 -7.59
N ARG A 156 -6.52 -11.11 -6.89
CA ARG A 156 -6.91 -12.47 -7.28
C ARG A 156 -7.49 -12.52 -8.69
N HIS A 157 -8.39 -11.61 -9.06
CA HIS A 157 -9.00 -11.63 -10.39
C HIS A 157 -8.00 -11.33 -11.51
N ILE A 158 -7.02 -10.46 -11.24
CA ILE A 158 -5.90 -10.23 -12.17
C ILE A 158 -5.04 -11.49 -12.30
N GLU A 159 -4.74 -12.19 -11.21
CA GLU A 159 -3.99 -13.46 -11.24
C GLU A 159 -4.74 -14.58 -11.98
N GLU A 160 -6.08 -14.58 -11.92
CA GLU A 160 -6.97 -15.49 -12.66
C GLU A 160 -7.03 -15.19 -14.17
N GLY A 161 -6.34 -14.14 -14.64
CA GLY A 161 -6.25 -13.78 -16.06
C GLY A 161 -7.46 -13.02 -16.60
N GLN A 162 -8.29 -12.45 -15.74
CA GLN A 162 -9.39 -11.59 -16.16
C GLN A 162 -8.85 -10.25 -16.70
N ASP A 163 -9.68 -9.55 -17.49
CA ASP A 163 -9.29 -8.28 -18.10
C ASP A 163 -8.98 -7.21 -17.03
N ALA A 164 -7.71 -6.85 -16.95
CA ALA A 164 -7.25 -5.99 -15.88
C ALA A 164 -7.68 -4.52 -16.05
N ASP A 165 -8.07 -4.06 -17.25
CA ASP A 165 -8.56 -2.69 -17.47
C ASP A 165 -10.03 -2.55 -17.07
N GLU A 166 -10.86 -3.56 -17.37
CA GLU A 166 -12.22 -3.67 -16.88
C GLU A 166 -12.25 -3.78 -15.35
N LEU A 167 -11.38 -4.63 -14.78
CA LEU A 167 -11.24 -4.76 -13.33
C LEU A 167 -10.80 -3.47 -12.66
N LEU A 168 -9.84 -2.74 -13.24
CA LEU A 168 -9.40 -1.47 -12.69
C LEU A 168 -10.50 -0.41 -12.74
N SER A 169 -11.31 -0.40 -13.81
CA SER A 169 -12.46 0.49 -13.93
C SER A 169 -13.54 0.19 -12.88
N LYS A 170 -13.83 -1.10 -12.63
CA LYS A 170 -14.73 -1.55 -11.56
C LYS A 170 -14.19 -1.20 -10.18
N TRP A 171 -12.90 -1.45 -9.96
CA TRP A 171 -12.17 -1.10 -8.74
C TRP A 171 -12.31 0.38 -8.39
N GLN A 172 -12.06 1.27 -9.37
CA GLN A 172 -12.16 2.72 -9.15
C GLN A 172 -13.57 3.14 -8.73
N LYS A 173 -14.61 2.60 -9.37
CA LYS A 173 -16.00 2.86 -9.01
C LYS A 173 -16.31 2.37 -7.59
N GLU A 174 -15.84 1.17 -7.24
CA GLU A 174 -16.07 0.59 -5.92
C GLU A 174 -15.42 1.42 -4.80
N ILE A 175 -14.16 1.84 -4.99
CA ILE A 175 -13.46 2.65 -3.98
C ILE A 175 -14.07 4.04 -3.85
N TRP A 176 -14.56 4.62 -4.96
CA TRP A 176 -15.28 5.88 -4.90
C TRP A 176 -16.62 5.76 -4.15
N LEU A 177 -17.40 4.71 -4.44
CA LEU A 177 -18.66 4.44 -3.72
C LEU A 177 -18.41 4.20 -2.24
N PHE A 178 -17.37 3.43 -1.90
CA PHE A 178 -16.97 3.21 -0.51
C PHE A 178 -16.64 4.53 0.18
N ALA A 179 -15.82 5.40 -0.42
CA ALA A 179 -15.46 6.68 0.17
C ALA A 179 -16.67 7.59 0.39
N ARG A 180 -17.64 7.57 -0.53
CA ARG A 180 -18.89 8.33 -0.36
C ARG A 180 -19.73 7.80 0.81
N GLN A 181 -19.87 6.48 0.92
CA GLN A 181 -20.58 5.85 2.05
C GLN A 181 -19.88 6.14 3.38
N ASP A 182 -18.56 6.01 3.43
CA ASP A 182 -17.76 6.29 4.63
C ASP A 182 -17.79 7.77 5.03
N PHE A 183 -18.03 8.68 4.08
CA PHE A 183 -18.33 10.08 4.38
C PHE A 183 -19.73 10.25 5.00
N ASP A 184 -20.75 9.65 4.41
CA ASP A 184 -22.15 9.78 4.87
C ASP A 184 -22.37 9.13 6.26
N GLU A 185 -21.56 8.14 6.63
CA GLU A 185 -21.61 7.45 7.94
C GLU A 185 -20.91 8.22 9.09
N ARG A 186 -20.21 9.32 8.81
CA ARG A 186 -19.31 10.04 9.74
C ARG A 186 -19.79 11.41 10.18
#